data_AF-A0A554LP01-F1
#
_entry.id   AF-A0A554LP01-F1
#
_cell.length_a   1.000
_cell.length_b   1.000
_cell.length_c   1.000
_cell.angle_alpha   90.00
_cell.angle_beta   90.00
_cell.angle_gamma   90.00
#
_symmetry.space_group_name_H-M   'P 1'
#
loop_
_entity.id
_entity.type
_entity.pdbx_description
1 polymer ?
#
loop_
_entity_poly.entity_id
_entity_poly.type
_entity_poly.pdbx_seq_one_letter_code
_entity_poly.pdbx_strand_id
1 'polypeptide(L)'
;MVEIKQLLDSAESQIRKAKSLIFSGEIEDKAKEFLENDHLPENIIEGVFDGLDFVAPGGKKYPIAPNYSSKSKLVTGDHLKLTILEDGSFVYKQINPVEREKVIGVLESVSDDWQINVEGKLYNVLTASVTYYKAKTGDKIAALVPAEGESNWAAMDNVISD
;
A
#
# COMPACT_ATOMS: atom_id res chain seq x y z
N MET A 1 -16.76 33.02 1.36
CA MET A 1 -17.23 31.61 1.42
C MET A 1 -16.56 30.77 0.34
N VAL A 2 -16.70 31.10 -0.95
CA VAL A 2 -16.05 30.35 -2.06
C VAL A 2 -14.51 30.37 -1.97
N GLU A 3 -13.92 31.54 -1.74
CA GLU A 3 -12.46 31.70 -1.65
C GLU A 3 -11.85 30.96 -0.44
N ILE A 4 -12.52 31.00 0.72
CA ILE A 4 -12.11 30.25 1.92
C ILE A 4 -12.14 28.73 1.63
N LYS A 5 -13.18 28.25 0.95
CA LYS A 5 -13.29 26.84 0.57
C LYS A 5 -12.15 26.42 -0.37
N GLN A 6 -11.86 27.22 -1.39
CA GLN A 6 -10.74 26.97 -2.32
C GLN A 6 -9.38 26.95 -1.61
N LEU A 7 -9.16 27.85 -0.65
CA LEU A 7 -7.93 27.86 0.16
C LEU A 7 -7.82 26.60 1.02
N LEU A 8 -8.92 26.14 1.62
CA LEU A 8 -8.95 24.93 2.42
C LEU A 8 -8.65 23.69 1.57
N ASP A 9 -9.34 23.52 0.44
CA ASP A 9 -9.14 22.40 -0.49
C ASP A 9 -7.68 22.32 -0.97
N SER A 10 -7.07 23.50 -1.25
CA SER A 10 -5.66 23.60 -1.63
C SER A 10 -4.72 23.18 -0.50
N ALA A 11 -4.97 23.65 0.73
CA ALA A 11 -4.16 23.30 1.89
C ALA A 11 -4.23 21.79 2.19
N GLU A 12 -5.42 21.19 2.12
CA GLU A 12 -5.60 19.74 2.28
C GLU A 12 -4.82 18.94 1.22
N SER A 13 -4.88 19.37 -0.04
CA SER A 13 -4.13 18.75 -1.13
C SER A 13 -2.61 18.82 -0.89
N GLN A 14 -2.11 19.97 -0.43
CA GLN A 14 -0.69 20.13 -0.09
C GLN A 14 -0.28 19.23 1.09
N ILE A 15 -1.11 19.11 2.12
CA ILE A 15 -0.87 18.21 3.26
C ILE A 15 -0.83 16.76 2.79
N ARG A 16 -1.77 16.32 1.94
CA ARG A 16 -1.77 14.98 1.35
C ARG A 16 -0.47 14.70 0.59
N LYS A 17 -0.01 15.68 -0.20
CA LYS A 17 1.25 15.56 -0.95
C LYS A 17 2.46 15.45 -0.01
N ALA A 18 2.52 16.28 1.02
CA ALA A 18 3.61 16.23 2.01
C ALA A 18 3.66 14.88 2.73
N LYS A 19 2.51 14.36 3.17
CA LYS A 19 2.39 13.02 3.77
C LYS A 19 2.88 11.93 2.82
N SER A 20 2.51 11.99 1.55
CA SER A 20 2.96 11.03 0.53
C SER A 20 4.47 11.05 0.32
N LEU A 21 5.12 12.22 0.40
CA LEU A 21 6.57 12.33 0.31
C LEU A 21 7.27 11.74 1.54
N ILE A 22 6.80 12.05 2.74
CA ILE A 22 7.31 11.47 4.00
C ILE A 22 7.22 9.95 3.93
N PHE A 23 6.03 9.45 3.57
CA PHE A 23 5.77 8.03 3.39
C PHE A 23 6.74 7.36 2.42
N SER A 24 6.95 7.97 1.25
CA SER A 24 7.87 7.42 0.25
C SER A 24 9.31 7.36 0.76
N GLY A 25 9.75 8.38 1.49
CA GLY A 25 11.07 8.41 2.13
C GLY A 25 11.25 7.30 3.16
N GLU A 26 10.26 7.07 4.04
CA GLU A 26 10.30 5.99 5.04
C GLU A 26 10.41 4.60 4.38
N ILE A 27 9.71 4.37 3.27
CA ILE A 27 9.77 3.10 2.53
C ILE A 27 11.13 2.93 1.86
N GLU A 28 11.68 3.97 1.26
CA GLU A 28 13.03 3.93 0.68
C GLU A 28 14.10 3.66 1.73
N ASP A 29 13.99 4.26 2.92
CA ASP A 29 14.91 4.02 4.03
C ASP A 29 14.81 2.58 4.55
N LYS A 30 13.60 2.03 4.71
CA LYS A 30 13.41 0.61 5.01
C LYS A 30 13.99 -0.29 3.92
N ALA A 31 13.82 0.07 2.65
CA ALA A 31 14.37 -0.71 1.53
C ALA A 31 15.91 -0.72 1.54
N LYS A 32 16.57 0.36 1.99
CA LYS A 32 18.04 0.42 2.10
C LYS A 32 18.60 -0.57 3.12
N GLU A 33 17.83 -0.99 4.12
CA GLU A 33 18.26 -2.02 5.09
C GLU A 33 18.57 -3.37 4.40
N PHE A 34 18.04 -3.61 3.19
CA PHE A 34 18.30 -4.81 2.40
C PHE A 34 19.45 -4.67 1.40
N LEU A 35 20.19 -3.55 1.40
CA LEU A 35 21.36 -3.34 0.52
C LEU A 35 22.49 -4.37 0.76
N GLU A 36 22.60 -4.88 1.99
CA GLU A 36 23.79 -5.63 2.44
C GLU A 36 23.68 -7.16 2.26
N ASN A 37 22.66 -7.66 1.57
CA ASN A 37 22.50 -9.09 1.31
C ASN A 37 23.40 -9.56 0.14
N ASP A 38 24.72 -9.45 0.34
CA ASP A 38 25.81 -9.84 -0.58
C ASP A 38 25.85 -11.35 -0.93
N HIS A 39 24.89 -12.13 -0.45
CA HIS A 39 24.76 -13.57 -0.69
C HIS A 39 23.63 -13.93 -1.64
N LEU A 40 22.88 -12.95 -2.13
CA LEU A 40 21.82 -13.19 -3.09
C LEU A 40 22.39 -13.33 -4.52
N PRO A 41 21.87 -14.28 -5.32
CA PRO A 41 22.13 -14.32 -6.75
C PRO A 41 21.76 -13.00 -7.44
N GLU A 42 22.46 -12.63 -8.51
CA GLU A 42 22.25 -11.36 -9.24
C GLU A 42 20.81 -11.15 -9.73
N ASN A 43 20.06 -12.24 -9.94
CA ASN A 43 18.67 -12.17 -10.40
C ASN A 43 17.65 -12.07 -9.25
N ILE A 44 18.11 -11.93 -8.01
CA ILE A 44 17.28 -11.84 -6.81
C ILE A 44 17.51 -10.49 -6.12
N ILE A 45 16.41 -9.80 -5.80
CA ILE A 45 16.41 -8.50 -5.14
C ILE A 45 15.45 -8.59 -3.96
N GLU A 46 15.89 -8.18 -2.78
CA GLU A 46 15.02 -7.98 -1.61
C GLU A 46 14.61 -6.51 -1.50
N GLY A 47 13.44 -6.25 -0.93
CA GLY A 47 12.87 -4.90 -0.88
C GLY A 47 11.50 -4.87 -0.21
N VAL A 48 10.85 -3.71 -0.28
CA VAL A 48 9.67 -3.41 0.54
C VAL A 48 8.45 -3.16 -0.32
N PHE A 49 7.28 -3.63 0.09
CA PHE A 49 6.02 -3.27 -0.55
C PHE A 49 5.55 -1.87 -0.12
N ASP A 50 5.20 -0.99 -1.05
CA ASP A 50 4.70 0.37 -0.71
C ASP A 50 3.17 0.51 -0.72
N GLY A 51 2.46 -0.58 -1.05
CA GLY A 51 0.99 -0.58 -1.24
C GLY A 51 0.58 -0.83 -2.69
N LEU A 52 1.47 -0.57 -3.66
CA LEU A 52 1.29 -0.90 -5.08
C LEU A 52 2.49 -1.61 -5.68
N ASP A 53 3.68 -1.13 -5.38
CA ASP A 53 4.93 -1.51 -6.01
C ASP A 53 5.87 -2.19 -5.00
N PHE A 54 6.79 -2.97 -5.54
CA PHE A 54 8.01 -3.40 -4.86
C PHE A 54 9.04 -2.27 -4.97
N VAL A 55 9.56 -1.81 -3.83
CA VAL A 55 10.61 -0.79 -3.73
C VAL A 55 11.93 -1.48 -3.42
N ALA A 56 12.81 -1.50 -4.41
CA ALA A 56 14.16 -2.02 -4.27
C ALA A 56 15.05 -1.04 -3.49
N PRO A 57 16.15 -1.53 -2.91
CA PRO A 57 17.22 -0.69 -2.41
C PRO A 57 17.66 0.34 -3.47
N GLY A 58 17.72 1.61 -3.08
CA GLY A 58 17.97 2.73 -4.01
C GLY A 58 16.71 3.32 -4.65
N GLY A 59 15.52 2.91 -4.22
CA GLY A 59 14.24 3.55 -4.56
C GLY A 59 13.63 3.13 -5.90
N LYS A 60 14.27 2.20 -6.63
CA LYS A 60 13.73 1.70 -7.89
C LYS A 60 12.45 0.90 -7.62
N LYS A 61 11.36 1.30 -8.27
CA LYS A 61 10.05 0.65 -8.13
C LYS A 61 9.80 -0.38 -9.23
N TYR A 62 9.19 -1.50 -8.85
CA TYR A 62 8.75 -2.55 -9.76
C TYR A 62 7.27 -2.86 -9.49
N PRO A 63 6.39 -2.80 -10.50
CA PRO A 63 4.96 -2.97 -10.28
C PRO A 63 4.63 -4.40 -9.84
N ILE A 64 3.76 -4.52 -8.84
CA ILE A 64 3.21 -5.79 -8.40
C ILE A 64 1.79 -5.92 -8.95
N ALA A 65 1.45 -7.11 -9.44
CA ALA A 65 0.10 -7.38 -9.93
C ALA A 65 -0.94 -7.15 -8.81
N PRO A 66 -1.98 -6.31 -9.02
CA PRO A 66 -2.96 -5.99 -7.97
C PRO A 66 -3.67 -7.22 -7.38
N ASN A 67 -3.86 -8.26 -8.19
CA ASN A 67 -4.44 -9.53 -7.76
C ASN A 67 -3.54 -10.34 -6.81
N TYR A 68 -2.22 -10.24 -6.97
CA TYR A 68 -1.28 -10.89 -6.05
C TYR A 68 -1.28 -10.15 -4.70
N SER A 69 -1.20 -8.81 -4.74
CA SER A 69 -1.24 -7.96 -3.55
C SER A 69 -2.54 -8.14 -2.76
N SER A 70 -3.69 -8.18 -3.44
CA SER A 70 -4.99 -8.38 -2.79
C SER A 70 -5.15 -9.77 -2.17
N LYS A 71 -4.81 -10.84 -2.90
CA LYS A 71 -4.93 -12.22 -2.41
C LYS A 71 -3.99 -12.53 -1.26
N SER A 72 -2.77 -11.99 -1.31
CA SER A 72 -1.77 -12.17 -0.25
C SER A 72 -1.95 -11.20 0.91
N LYS A 73 -2.90 -10.25 0.80
CA LYS A 73 -3.16 -9.18 1.77
C LYS A 73 -1.87 -8.46 2.17
N LEU A 74 -1.07 -8.09 1.17
CA LEU A 74 0.20 -7.40 1.39
C LEU A 74 -0.05 -6.04 2.05
N VAL A 75 0.70 -5.76 3.10
CA VAL A 75 0.64 -4.51 3.84
C VAL A 75 1.90 -3.72 3.52
N THR A 76 1.74 -2.41 3.38
CA THR A 76 2.86 -1.48 3.23
C THR A 76 3.93 -1.72 4.30
N GLY A 77 5.18 -1.84 3.87
CA GLY A 77 6.31 -2.23 4.71
C GLY A 77 6.68 -3.71 4.62
N ASP A 78 5.83 -4.57 4.07
CA ASP A 78 6.13 -6.00 3.95
C ASP A 78 7.44 -6.25 3.20
N HIS A 79 8.27 -7.13 3.76
CA HIS A 79 9.51 -7.55 3.15
C HIS A 79 9.20 -8.60 2.07
N LEU A 80 9.55 -8.24 0.84
CA LEU A 80 9.38 -9.06 -0.35
C LEU A 80 10.73 -9.42 -0.97
N LYS A 81 10.70 -10.48 -1.75
CA LYS A 81 11.77 -10.87 -2.68
C LYS A 81 11.24 -10.84 -4.10
N LEU A 82 11.92 -10.13 -4.97
CA LEU A 82 11.77 -10.16 -6.41
C LEU A 82 12.81 -11.11 -7.02
N THR A 83 12.35 -12.03 -7.86
CA THR A 83 13.21 -12.86 -8.72
C THR A 83 12.93 -12.51 -10.17
N ILE A 84 13.98 -12.17 -10.92
CA ILE A 84 13.93 -11.93 -12.35
C ILE A 84 14.27 -13.24 -13.04
N LEU A 85 13.34 -13.78 -13.83
CA LEU A 85 13.54 -15.01 -14.59
C LEU A 85 14.34 -14.74 -15.87
N GLU A 86 14.88 -15.80 -16.49
CA GLU A 86 15.66 -15.70 -17.72
C GLU A 86 14.87 -15.10 -18.90
N ASP A 87 13.54 -15.23 -18.88
CA ASP A 87 12.63 -14.63 -19.86
C ASP A 87 12.29 -13.15 -19.57
N GLY A 88 12.87 -12.58 -18.51
CA GLY A 88 12.65 -11.21 -18.06
C GLY A 88 11.40 -11.01 -17.20
N SER A 89 10.63 -12.07 -16.91
CA SER A 89 9.46 -11.96 -16.05
C SER A 89 9.82 -11.80 -14.57
N PHE A 90 8.93 -11.14 -13.83
CA PHE A 90 9.10 -10.85 -12.40
C PHE A 90 8.26 -11.77 -11.55
N VAL A 91 8.89 -12.43 -10.58
CA VAL A 91 8.24 -13.26 -9.58
C VAL A 91 8.46 -12.65 -8.21
N TYR A 92 7.38 -12.27 -7.54
CA TYR A 92 7.42 -11.73 -6.19
C TYR A 92 7.04 -12.81 -5.17
N LYS A 93 7.72 -12.80 -4.02
CA LYS A 93 7.39 -13.63 -2.88
C LYS A 93 7.51 -12.81 -1.60
N GLN A 94 6.48 -12.81 -0.76
CA GLN A 94 6.58 -12.30 0.60
C GLN A 94 7.52 -13.17 1.43
N ILE A 95 8.51 -12.52 2.05
CA ILE A 95 9.50 -13.16 2.92
C ILE A 95 9.10 -12.96 4.37
N ASN A 96 8.76 -11.74 4.76
CA ASN A 96 8.32 -11.43 6.11
C ASN A 96 7.23 -10.34 6.10
N PRO A 97 6.06 -10.58 6.73
CA PRO A 97 5.08 -9.52 6.93
C PRO A 97 5.57 -8.56 8.02
N VAL A 98 5.18 -7.28 7.93
CA VAL A 98 5.33 -6.35 9.06
C VAL A 98 4.27 -6.60 10.14
N GLU A 99 4.52 -6.07 11.33
CA GLU A 99 3.45 -5.93 12.32
C GLU A 99 2.33 -5.07 11.75
N ARG A 100 1.09 -5.52 11.98
CA ARG A 100 -0.10 -4.95 11.35
C ARG A 100 -1.23 -4.87 12.35
N GLU A 101 -1.98 -3.78 12.26
CA GLU A 101 -3.20 -3.58 13.01
C GLU A 101 -4.42 -3.81 12.10
N LYS A 102 -5.51 -4.28 12.71
CA LYS A 102 -6.79 -4.41 12.04
C LYS A 102 -7.62 -3.18 12.33
N VAL A 103 -8.02 -2.48 11.26
CA VAL A 103 -8.87 -1.30 11.32
C VAL A 103 -10.23 -1.60 10.71
N ILE A 104 -11.25 -0.89 11.18
CA ILE A 104 -12.61 -0.96 10.65
C ILE A 104 -13.01 0.42 10.18
N GLY A 105 -13.55 0.50 8.97
CA GLY A 105 -13.96 1.76 8.38
C GLY A 105 -15.06 1.58 7.35
N VAL A 106 -15.47 2.70 6.76
CA VAL A 106 -16.49 2.73 5.71
C VAL A 106 -15.80 2.83 4.36
N LEU A 107 -16.18 1.96 3.41
CA LEU A 107 -15.66 1.98 2.05
C LEU A 107 -16.29 3.14 1.26
N GLU A 108 -15.44 3.95 0.64
CA GLU A 108 -15.79 5.10 -0.18
C GLU A 108 -15.19 4.92 -1.59
N SER A 109 -15.82 5.51 -2.59
CA SER A 109 -15.28 5.59 -3.94
C SER A 109 -15.13 7.05 -4.35
N VAL A 110 -13.94 7.41 -4.83
CA VAL A 110 -13.58 8.76 -5.27
C VAL A 110 -12.96 8.66 -6.65
N SER A 111 -13.63 9.19 -7.68
CA SER A 111 -13.10 9.21 -9.06
C SER A 111 -12.64 7.84 -9.58
N ASP A 112 -13.45 6.79 -9.34
CA ASP A 112 -13.18 5.38 -9.68
C ASP A 112 -12.08 4.68 -8.86
N ASP A 113 -11.41 5.39 -7.95
CA ASP A 113 -10.55 4.82 -6.92
C ASP A 113 -11.34 4.45 -5.66
N TRP A 114 -10.78 3.55 -4.84
CA TRP A 114 -11.40 3.07 -3.61
C TRP A 114 -10.59 3.48 -2.39
N GLN A 115 -11.30 3.93 -1.35
CA GLN A 115 -10.69 4.31 -0.06
C GLN A 115 -11.51 3.77 1.10
N ILE A 116 -10.85 3.45 2.20
CA ILE A 116 -11.50 3.19 3.49
C ILE A 116 -11.31 4.41 4.39
N ASN A 117 -12.40 4.90 4.96
CA ASN A 117 -12.41 5.96 5.95
C ASN A 117 -12.45 5.36 7.36
N VAL A 118 -11.35 5.51 8.09
CA VAL A 118 -11.15 5.05 9.46
C VAL A 118 -11.03 6.29 10.34
N GLU A 119 -12.13 6.70 10.96
CA GLU A 119 -12.19 7.84 11.88
C GLU A 119 -11.59 9.15 11.30
N GLY A 120 -11.82 9.39 10.00
CA GLY A 120 -11.30 10.57 9.30
C GLY A 120 -9.92 10.38 8.65
N LYS A 121 -9.23 9.27 8.91
CA LYS A 121 -8.03 8.87 8.16
C LYS A 121 -8.44 8.03 6.96
N LEU A 122 -8.05 8.48 5.76
CA LEU A 122 -8.35 7.82 4.50
C LEU A 122 -7.16 6.96 4.07
N TYR A 123 -7.43 5.70 3.74
CA TYR A 123 -6.45 4.80 3.14
C TYR A 123 -6.96 4.30 1.79
N ASN A 124 -6.11 4.28 0.78
CA ASN A 124 -6.43 3.67 -0.51
C ASN A 124 -6.58 2.16 -0.37
N VAL A 125 -7.49 1.58 -1.15
CA VAL A 125 -7.74 0.14 -1.20
C VAL A 125 -7.68 -0.31 -2.65
N LEU A 126 -7.06 -1.47 -2.90
CA LEU A 126 -6.98 -2.02 -4.24
C LEU A 126 -8.37 -2.39 -4.78
N THR A 127 -8.69 -1.92 -5.99
CA THR A 127 -9.90 -2.29 -6.72
C THR A 127 -10.05 -3.82 -6.87
N ALA A 128 -8.92 -4.53 -7.00
CA ALA A 128 -8.89 -5.99 -7.04
C ALA A 128 -9.47 -6.63 -5.77
N SER A 129 -9.18 -6.05 -4.59
CA SER A 129 -9.74 -6.52 -3.32
C SER A 129 -11.24 -6.23 -3.23
N VAL A 130 -11.66 -5.01 -3.59
CA VAL A 130 -13.07 -4.61 -3.57
C VAL A 130 -13.92 -5.53 -4.46
N THR A 131 -13.42 -5.81 -5.67
CA THR A 131 -14.07 -6.71 -6.63
C THR A 131 -14.17 -8.14 -6.09
N TYR A 132 -13.08 -8.64 -5.48
CA TYR A 132 -13.04 -9.98 -4.93
C TYR A 132 -14.07 -10.18 -3.81
N TYR A 133 -14.16 -9.23 -2.87
CA TYR A 133 -15.12 -9.27 -1.77
C TYR A 133 -16.53 -8.79 -2.16
N LYS A 134 -16.71 -8.29 -3.39
CA LYS A 134 -17.97 -7.71 -3.90
C LYS A 134 -18.50 -6.58 -3.02
N ALA A 135 -17.59 -5.83 -2.42
CA ALA A 135 -17.94 -4.69 -1.57
C ALA A 135 -18.43 -3.51 -2.41
N LYS A 136 -19.20 -2.64 -1.76
CA LYS A 136 -19.81 -1.46 -2.35
C LYS A 136 -19.56 -0.25 -1.47
N THR A 137 -19.66 0.93 -2.06
CA THR A 137 -19.63 2.20 -1.32
C THR A 137 -20.66 2.18 -0.19
N GLY A 138 -20.23 2.55 1.02
CA GLY A 138 -21.03 2.52 2.24
C GLY A 138 -20.88 1.23 3.07
N ASP A 139 -20.29 0.17 2.52
CA ASP A 139 -20.04 -1.05 3.28
C ASP A 139 -19.04 -0.79 4.41
N LYS A 140 -19.31 -1.39 5.57
CA LYS A 140 -18.33 -1.47 6.64
C LYS A 140 -17.35 -2.60 6.34
N ILE A 141 -16.07 -2.30 6.32
CA ILE A 141 -15.04 -3.28 5.99
C ILE A 141 -13.96 -3.33 7.08
N ALA A 142 -13.35 -4.49 7.24
CA ALA A 142 -12.10 -4.63 7.98
C ALA A 142 -10.93 -4.60 7.00
N ALA A 143 -9.86 -3.91 7.38
CA ALA A 143 -8.62 -3.84 6.61
C ALA A 143 -7.40 -3.93 7.53
N LEU A 144 -6.25 -4.22 6.93
CA LEU A 144 -4.96 -4.31 7.59
C LEU A 144 -4.09 -3.13 7.15
N VAL A 145 -3.47 -2.47 8.12
CA VAL A 145 -2.49 -1.39 7.92
C VAL A 145 -1.26 -1.70 8.78
N PRO A 146 -0.07 -1.15 8.49
CA PRO A 146 1.10 -1.40 9.33
C PRO A 146 0.84 -0.84 10.74
N ALA A 147 1.27 -1.57 11.77
CA ALA A 147 1.11 -1.15 13.17
C ALA A 147 2.02 0.05 13.51
N GLU A 148 3.12 0.21 12.77
CA GLU A 148 4.08 1.30 12.92
C GLU A 148 4.42 1.94 11.57
N GLY A 149 4.63 3.26 11.58
CA GLY A 149 4.93 4.08 10.41
C GLY A 149 3.68 4.60 9.71
N GLU A 150 3.87 5.47 8.71
CA GLU A 150 2.75 5.96 7.91
C GLU A 150 2.40 4.99 6.77
N SER A 151 1.14 5.02 6.36
CA SER A 151 0.68 4.30 5.17
C SER A 151 -0.42 5.07 4.47
N ASN A 152 -0.35 5.11 3.15
CA ASN A 152 -1.43 5.58 2.29
C ASN A 152 -2.37 4.45 1.86
N TRP A 153 -2.05 3.19 2.16
CA TRP A 153 -2.75 2.01 1.66
C TRP A 153 -3.21 1.10 2.81
N ALA A 154 -4.35 0.46 2.60
CA ALA A 154 -4.89 -0.56 3.49
C ALA A 154 -5.22 -1.83 2.69
N ALA A 155 -4.80 -2.97 3.21
CA ALA A 155 -5.12 -4.27 2.64
C ALA A 155 -6.47 -4.75 3.15
N MET A 156 -7.49 -4.76 2.31
CA MET A 156 -8.83 -5.21 2.68
C MET A 156 -8.84 -6.69 3.11
N ASP A 157 -9.42 -6.95 4.28
CA ASP A 157 -9.45 -8.28 4.91
C ASP A 157 -10.80 -8.98 4.70
N ASN A 158 -11.91 -8.26 4.93
CA ASN A 158 -13.28 -8.75 4.72
C ASN A 158 -14.31 -7.62 4.76
N VAL A 159 -15.50 -7.88 4.22
CA VAL A 159 -16.70 -7.06 4.44
C VAL A 159 -17.34 -7.50 5.75
N ILE A 160 -17.83 -6.53 6.53
CA ILE A 160 -18.61 -6.78 7.73
C ILE A 160 -20.08 -6.64 7.31
N SER A 161 -20.76 -7.78 7.19
CA SER A 161 -22.21 -7.81 7.00
C SER A 161 -22.84 -8.04 8.37
N ASP A 162 -23.80 -7.19 8.73
CA ASP A 162 -24.73 -7.43 9.84
C ASP A 162 -25.68 -8.60 9.51
#